data_AF-A0A519RUK8-F1
#
_entry.id   AF-A0A519RUK8-F1
#
_cell.length_a   1.000
_cell.length_b   1.000
_cell.length_c   1.000
_cell.angle_alpha   90.00
_cell.angle_beta   90.00
_cell.angle_gamma   90.00
#
_symmetry.space_group_name_H-M   'P 1'
#
loop_
_entity.id
_entity.type
_entity.pdbx_description
1 polymer ?
#
loop_
_entity_poly.entity_id
_entity_poly.type
_entity_poly.pdbx_seq_one_letter_code
_entity_poly.pdbx_strand_id
1 'polypeptide(L)'
;MKNKFLKSILGLTLSSMLFVGCVNDDDYSVPQIECDEVTEVANLTIAELKASATTTATQYQNEDVIEGVIVSTDRGGNFYKVIYVNSVRFDEATQKEVYGEYAFSIAVNQTNTWQQYNVGRKIYVNLKGLYVQLRNNTLQIGALYNGNVGQIADADFAKYVTRSCKVVSEDLLIQEMSLTDAVKDENLGKLIKLKDVQFAETSLGQNYYNPANVIGGETNHKIVDLTPTTLIFRTGSYAEYAYTPVSPNSGDIIGVLTKFNQDFQFVSRLKSDIILANDGRLDEQPGEPGEPGEPGEPGEPGEPSNGVLLFNGGDFENWATFTGGINSQFGLKPYAVQAVGAGITGSNALHISGTPPGNDYVFTAKAPAGLPANPTKITFWVKGTAGKSLSLNVNRSTSGFEAYNVGVLGSSAVTIDKNPELNPSSGSGANQYVGAINTNNQWVKVTLNISDMSIMTTEGSDSFSLKVGKDVAYDLYLDNFMIE
;
A
#
# COMPACT_ATOMS: atom_id res chain seq x y z
N MET A 1 -4.96 19.09 -81.75
CA MET A 1 -5.06 18.57 -80.38
C MET A 1 -4.20 19.42 -79.43
N LYS A 2 -4.69 20.58 -78.95
CA LYS A 2 -3.88 21.47 -78.08
C LYS A 2 -4.59 22.04 -76.83
N ASN A 3 -5.90 21.78 -76.64
CA ASN A 3 -6.66 22.41 -75.54
C ASN A 3 -7.24 21.43 -74.49
N LYS A 4 -6.93 20.13 -74.55
CA LYS A 4 -7.36 19.15 -73.52
C LYS A 4 -6.31 18.91 -72.43
N PHE A 5 -5.01 19.08 -72.75
CA PHE A 5 -3.93 18.93 -71.78
C PHE A 5 -3.90 20.07 -70.75
N LEU A 6 -4.17 21.30 -71.18
CA LEU A 6 -4.13 22.49 -70.31
C LEU A 6 -5.25 22.48 -69.24
N LYS A 7 -6.43 21.96 -69.57
CA LYS A 7 -7.57 21.86 -68.64
C LYS A 7 -7.35 20.78 -67.56
N SER A 8 -6.65 19.70 -67.90
CA SER A 8 -6.31 18.63 -66.96
C SER A 8 -5.20 19.06 -65.98
N ILE A 9 -4.26 19.89 -66.43
CA ILE A 9 -3.20 20.45 -65.59
C ILE A 9 -3.79 21.48 -64.61
N LEU A 10 -4.68 22.37 -65.08
CA LEU A 10 -5.30 23.39 -64.24
C LEU A 10 -6.22 22.79 -63.16
N GLY A 11 -6.91 21.68 -63.47
CA GLY A 11 -7.72 20.93 -62.51
C GLY A 11 -6.92 20.19 -61.44
N LEU A 12 -5.75 19.66 -61.78
CA LEU A 12 -4.86 19.00 -60.81
C LEU A 12 -4.21 20.01 -59.85
N THR A 13 -3.79 21.18 -60.35
CA THR A 13 -3.16 22.22 -59.50
C THR A 13 -4.12 22.88 -58.52
N LEU A 14 -5.42 22.97 -58.85
CA LEU A 14 -6.42 23.56 -57.95
C LEU A 14 -6.86 22.59 -56.84
N SER A 15 -6.78 21.27 -57.07
CA SER A 15 -7.07 20.25 -56.05
C SER A 15 -5.94 20.10 -55.01
N SER A 16 -4.70 20.44 -55.36
CA SER A 16 -3.54 20.39 -54.45
C SER A 16 -3.41 21.59 -53.50
N MET A 17 -4.19 22.66 -53.70
CA MET A 17 -4.18 23.84 -52.82
C MET A 17 -5.18 23.76 -51.66
N LEU A 18 -6.05 22.74 -51.62
CA LEU A 18 -7.04 22.54 -50.54
C LEU A 18 -6.50 21.79 -49.31
N PHE A 19 -5.23 21.37 -49.30
CA PHE A 19 -4.63 20.61 -48.20
C PHE A 19 -3.50 21.33 -47.44
N VAL A 20 -3.33 22.66 -47.65
CA VAL A 20 -2.32 23.45 -46.92
C VAL A 20 -2.92 24.32 -45.81
N GLY A 21 -4.12 23.97 -45.35
CA GLY A 21 -4.80 24.59 -44.21
C GLY A 21 -4.55 23.90 -42.87
N CYS A 22 -3.61 22.94 -42.79
CA CYS A 22 -3.08 22.51 -41.50
C CYS A 22 -2.25 23.68 -40.93
N VAL A 23 -2.92 24.56 -40.20
CA VAL A 23 -2.28 25.28 -39.11
C VAL A 23 -1.62 24.21 -38.25
N ASN A 24 -0.30 24.04 -38.38
CA ASN A 24 0.52 23.30 -37.44
C ASN A 24 0.68 24.15 -36.18
N ASP A 25 -0.44 24.43 -35.53
CA ASP A 25 -0.49 25.04 -34.21
C ASP A 25 -1.36 24.11 -33.34
N ASP A 26 -0.92 22.85 -33.27
CA ASP A 26 -1.28 21.93 -32.20
C ASP A 26 -0.52 22.29 -30.90
N ASP A 27 0.01 23.52 -30.78
CA ASP A 27 0.44 24.08 -29.51
C ASP A 27 -0.80 24.61 -28.77
N TYR A 28 -1.71 23.69 -28.45
CA TYR A 28 -2.61 23.91 -27.34
C TYR A 28 -1.74 23.94 -26.08
N SER A 29 -1.16 25.11 -25.78
CA SER A 29 -0.62 25.38 -24.47
C SER A 29 -1.74 25.03 -23.49
N VAL A 30 -1.56 23.96 -22.72
CA VAL A 30 -2.45 23.63 -21.61
C VAL A 30 -2.63 24.95 -20.85
N PRO A 31 -3.86 25.47 -20.69
CA PRO A 31 -4.05 26.72 -19.98
C PRO A 31 -3.27 26.62 -18.68
N GLN A 32 -2.26 27.49 -18.51
CA GLN A 32 -1.56 27.52 -17.24
C GLN A 32 -2.63 27.83 -16.20
N ILE A 33 -2.83 26.90 -15.27
CA ILE A 33 -3.67 27.15 -14.11
C ILE A 33 -2.88 28.18 -13.30
N GLU A 34 -3.07 29.46 -13.64
CA GLU A 34 -2.54 30.56 -12.85
C GLU A 34 -3.23 30.50 -11.50
N CYS A 35 -2.47 30.09 -10.50
CA CYS A 35 -2.83 30.27 -9.13
C CYS A 35 -2.16 31.57 -8.69
N ASP A 36 -2.98 32.56 -8.36
CA ASP A 36 -2.50 33.80 -7.78
C ASP A 36 -2.14 33.54 -6.32
N GLU A 37 -0.85 33.63 -6.00
CA GLU A 37 -0.38 33.48 -4.62
C GLU A 37 -0.94 34.61 -3.76
N VAL A 38 -1.40 34.25 -2.58
CA VAL A 38 -2.08 35.18 -1.68
C VAL A 38 -1.08 35.89 -0.78
N THR A 39 -1.31 37.17 -0.52
CA THR A 39 -0.44 38.01 0.34
C THR A 39 -0.87 37.99 1.81
N GLU A 40 -1.69 37.01 2.20
CA GLU A 40 -2.14 36.83 3.58
C GLU A 40 -0.96 36.49 4.49
N VAL A 41 -0.91 37.14 5.67
CA VAL A 41 0.15 36.92 6.66
C VAL A 41 -0.48 36.40 7.93
N ALA A 42 -0.08 35.19 8.33
CA ALA A 42 -0.47 34.66 9.62
C ALA A 42 0.16 35.48 10.75
N ASN A 43 -0.65 35.86 11.74
CA ASN A 43 -0.24 36.67 12.88
C ASN A 43 -0.54 35.99 14.24
N LEU A 44 -1.15 34.80 14.21
CA LEU A 44 -1.42 33.97 15.37
C LEU A 44 -0.98 32.54 15.07
N THR A 45 -0.33 31.89 16.03
CA THR A 45 0.03 30.49 15.91
C THR A 45 -1.11 29.57 16.36
N ILE A 46 -1.12 28.34 15.84
CA ILE A 46 -2.10 27.33 16.26
C ILE A 46 -1.92 26.96 17.75
N ALA A 47 -0.69 27.03 18.26
CA ALA A 47 -0.37 26.81 19.67
C ALA A 47 -1.07 27.85 20.57
N GLU A 48 -0.95 29.13 20.22
CA GLU A 48 -1.60 30.23 20.94
C GLU A 48 -3.12 30.15 20.86
N LEU A 49 -3.66 29.87 19.66
CA LEU A 49 -5.09 29.67 19.49
C LEU A 49 -5.59 28.52 20.37
N LYS A 50 -4.91 27.36 20.35
CA LYS A 50 -5.25 26.20 21.18
C LYS A 50 -5.21 26.53 22.67
N ALA A 51 -4.21 27.29 23.13
CA ALA A 51 -4.07 27.69 24.53
C ALA A 51 -5.19 28.64 25.00
N SER A 52 -5.72 29.47 24.09
CA SER A 52 -6.82 30.40 24.38
C SER A 52 -8.22 29.79 24.26
N ALA A 53 -8.35 28.65 23.58
CA ALA A 53 -9.64 28.03 23.31
C ALA A 53 -10.25 27.40 24.58
N THR A 54 -11.58 27.42 24.68
CA THR A 54 -12.32 26.83 25.81
C THR A 54 -13.21 25.69 25.33
N THR A 55 -13.77 24.92 26.27
CA THR A 55 -14.70 23.83 25.94
C THR A 55 -16.05 24.30 25.41
N THR A 56 -16.37 25.59 25.54
CA THR A 56 -17.60 26.19 25.02
C THR A 56 -17.28 26.93 23.72
N ALA A 57 -18.09 26.70 22.68
CA ALA A 57 -17.93 27.40 21.42
C ALA A 57 -18.03 28.92 21.62
N THR A 58 -16.93 29.61 21.32
CA THR A 58 -16.81 31.06 21.51
C THR A 58 -16.50 31.71 20.18
N GLN A 59 -17.23 32.78 19.85
CA GLN A 59 -16.96 33.53 18.63
C GLN A 59 -15.66 34.32 18.78
N TYR A 60 -14.75 34.14 17.81
CA TYR A 60 -13.49 34.85 17.74
C TYR A 60 -13.72 36.29 17.24
N GLN A 61 -13.22 37.29 17.97
CA GLN A 61 -13.53 38.70 17.71
C GLN A 61 -12.40 39.47 17.01
N ASN A 62 -11.15 39.04 17.21
CA ASN A 62 -9.98 39.72 16.66
C ASN A 62 -9.77 39.37 15.18
N GLU A 63 -9.05 40.22 14.47
CA GLU A 63 -8.68 40.06 13.06
C GLU A 63 -7.40 39.22 12.91
N ASP A 64 -7.38 38.06 13.57
CA ASP A 64 -6.24 37.17 13.53
C ASP A 64 -6.39 36.13 12.42
N VAL A 65 -5.27 35.81 11.79
CA VAL A 65 -5.12 34.83 10.71
C VAL A 65 -4.14 33.77 11.18
N ILE A 66 -4.55 32.51 11.08
CA ILE A 66 -3.66 31.34 11.27
C ILE A 66 -3.33 30.73 9.91
N GLU A 67 -2.22 30.02 9.83
CA GLU A 67 -1.84 29.22 8.66
C GLU A 67 -1.66 27.74 9.00
N GLY A 68 -1.83 26.88 8.01
CA GLY A 68 -1.61 25.45 8.15
C GLY A 68 -1.65 24.71 6.83
N VAL A 69 -1.40 23.40 6.89
CA VAL A 69 -1.38 22.50 5.74
C VAL A 69 -2.47 21.45 5.89
N ILE A 70 -3.30 21.28 4.86
CA ILE A 70 -4.39 20.30 4.85
C ILE A 70 -3.81 18.87 4.85
N VAL A 71 -4.33 18.02 5.73
CA VAL A 71 -3.87 16.63 5.86
C VAL A 71 -4.96 15.58 5.66
N SER A 72 -6.24 15.95 5.72
CA SER A 72 -7.36 15.04 5.40
C SER A 72 -7.89 15.27 3.99
N THR A 73 -8.65 14.30 3.47
CA THR A 73 -9.40 14.44 2.22
C THR A 73 -10.74 13.71 2.30
N ASP A 74 -11.78 14.32 1.74
CA ASP A 74 -13.08 13.69 1.55
C ASP A 74 -13.14 12.78 0.30
N ARG A 75 -12.07 12.72 -0.50
CA ARG A 75 -11.97 11.89 -1.72
C ARG A 75 -12.20 10.41 -1.44
N GLY A 76 -11.65 9.88 -0.35
CA GLY A 76 -11.79 8.46 0.02
C GLY A 76 -13.03 8.15 0.86
N GLY A 77 -13.88 9.14 1.16
CA GLY A 77 -15.23 8.93 1.70
C GLY A 77 -15.38 8.82 3.21
N ASN A 78 -14.30 8.80 4.01
CA ASN A 78 -14.41 8.80 5.48
C ASN A 78 -14.51 10.19 6.13
N PHE A 79 -13.92 11.20 5.50
CA PHE A 79 -13.99 12.57 6.02
C PHE A 79 -15.20 13.26 5.42
N TYR A 80 -16.21 13.54 6.23
CA TYR A 80 -17.44 14.19 5.79
C TYR A 80 -17.61 15.54 6.47
N LYS A 81 -17.65 16.61 5.67
CA LYS A 81 -17.92 17.99 6.15
C LYS A 81 -16.95 18.48 7.22
N VAL A 82 -15.72 18.00 7.17
CA VAL A 82 -14.62 18.34 8.07
C VAL A 82 -13.30 18.30 7.32
N ILE A 83 -12.42 19.26 7.60
CA ILE A 83 -11.05 19.31 7.09
C ILE A 83 -10.09 19.37 8.28
N TYR A 84 -9.13 18.46 8.35
CA TYR A 84 -8.04 18.47 9.32
C TYR A 84 -6.82 19.16 8.73
N VAL A 85 -6.19 19.98 9.55
CA VAL A 85 -5.10 20.88 9.18
C VAL A 85 -4.00 20.77 10.22
N ASN A 86 -2.76 20.66 9.77
CA ASN A 86 -1.56 20.60 10.61
C ASN A 86 -0.82 21.94 10.58
N SER A 87 -0.23 22.30 11.72
CA SER A 87 0.52 23.55 11.85
C SER A 87 1.72 23.58 10.92
N VAL A 88 2.09 24.77 10.51
CA VAL A 88 3.39 25.07 9.92
C VAL A 88 4.07 26.12 10.81
N ARG A 89 5.37 25.93 11.08
CA ARG A 89 6.21 26.91 11.77
C ARG A 89 7.54 26.99 11.05
N PHE A 90 8.09 28.18 10.86
CA PHE A 90 9.47 28.32 10.43
C PHE A 90 10.41 28.15 11.62
N ASP A 91 11.34 27.20 11.51
CA ASP A 91 12.37 26.96 12.51
C ASP A 91 13.63 27.75 12.14
N GLU A 92 13.91 28.81 12.89
CA GLU A 92 15.03 29.70 12.62
C GLU A 92 16.40 29.01 12.76
N ALA A 93 16.52 28.00 13.62
CA ALA A 93 17.79 27.30 13.82
C ALA A 93 18.14 26.42 12.61
N THR A 94 17.14 25.77 12.03
CA THR A 94 17.31 24.85 10.89
C THR A 94 17.02 25.49 9.54
N GLN A 95 16.45 26.69 9.52
CA GLN A 95 15.98 27.42 8.33
C GLN A 95 14.99 26.59 7.50
N LYS A 96 14.11 25.84 8.16
CA LYS A 96 13.13 24.94 7.54
C LYS A 96 11.75 25.12 8.15
N GLU A 97 10.73 24.85 7.35
CA GLU A 97 9.38 24.71 7.88
C GLU A 97 9.26 23.35 8.60
N VAL A 98 8.68 23.39 9.80
CA VAL A 98 8.32 22.23 10.62
C VAL A 98 6.80 22.10 10.57
N TYR A 99 6.31 20.89 10.33
CA TYR A 99 4.89 20.62 10.19
C TYR A 99 4.37 19.75 11.32
N GLY A 100 3.09 19.95 11.67
CA GLY A 100 2.35 18.99 12.48
C GLY A 100 2.66 18.97 13.98
N GLU A 101 3.32 20.00 14.53
CA GLU A 101 3.44 20.18 15.99
C GLU A 101 2.05 20.28 16.65
N TYR A 102 1.12 20.99 16.01
CA TYR A 102 -0.28 21.14 16.41
C TYR A 102 -1.22 20.85 15.25
N ALA A 103 -2.50 20.61 15.56
CA ALA A 103 -3.53 20.39 14.55
C ALA A 103 -4.88 20.95 15.01
N PHE A 104 -5.75 21.19 14.04
CA PHE A 104 -7.13 21.61 14.24
C PHE A 104 -8.02 21.05 13.14
N SER A 105 -9.33 21.10 13.37
CA SER A 105 -10.33 20.79 12.34
C SER A 105 -11.20 21.99 12.01
N ILE A 106 -11.61 22.07 10.75
CA ILE A 106 -12.55 23.05 10.24
C ILE A 106 -13.83 22.31 9.83
N ALA A 107 -14.95 22.62 10.45
CA ALA A 107 -16.24 22.07 10.06
C ALA A 107 -16.84 22.92 8.92
N VAL A 108 -17.21 22.28 7.80
CA VAL A 108 -17.70 22.97 6.60
C VAL A 108 -18.83 22.20 5.93
N ASN A 109 -19.89 22.88 5.51
CA ASN A 109 -21.04 22.28 4.85
C ASN A 109 -20.81 22.13 3.34
N GLN A 110 -19.65 21.57 2.98
CA GLN A 110 -19.21 21.37 1.61
C GLN A 110 -18.79 19.92 1.41
N THR A 111 -18.90 19.44 0.18
CA THR A 111 -18.42 18.11 -0.26
C THR A 111 -17.54 18.29 -1.49
N ASN A 112 -16.71 17.29 -1.79
CA ASN A 112 -15.68 17.38 -2.82
C ASN A 112 -14.65 18.49 -2.56
N THR A 113 -14.41 18.77 -1.28
CA THR A 113 -13.43 19.76 -0.83
C THR A 113 -12.04 19.45 -1.37
N TRP A 114 -11.71 18.18 -1.59
CA TRP A 114 -10.44 17.73 -2.20
C TRP A 114 -10.10 18.38 -3.55
N GLN A 115 -11.10 18.84 -4.32
CA GLN A 115 -10.87 19.47 -5.62
C GLN A 115 -10.18 20.85 -5.52
N GLN A 116 -10.40 21.56 -4.41
CA GLN A 116 -9.84 22.90 -4.18
C GLN A 116 -8.89 22.95 -2.97
N TYR A 117 -9.10 22.04 -2.02
CA TYR A 117 -8.44 21.93 -0.73
C TYR A 117 -7.81 20.53 -0.61
N ASN A 118 -6.91 20.22 -1.54
CA ASN A 118 -6.21 18.93 -1.60
C ASN A 118 -5.22 18.74 -0.43
N VAL A 119 -4.88 17.49 -0.12
CA VAL A 119 -3.80 17.19 0.86
C VAL A 119 -2.51 17.90 0.44
N GLY A 120 -1.78 18.43 1.43
CA GLY A 120 -0.56 19.21 1.23
C GLY A 120 -0.79 20.68 0.89
N ARG A 121 -2.02 21.09 0.57
CA ARG A 121 -2.35 22.50 0.29
C ARG A 121 -2.15 23.35 1.54
N LYS A 122 -1.32 24.39 1.43
CA LYS A 122 -1.23 25.43 2.45
C LYS A 122 -2.47 26.34 2.39
N ILE A 123 -3.01 26.69 3.54
CA ILE A 123 -4.18 27.57 3.70
C ILE A 123 -3.94 28.62 4.78
N TYR A 124 -4.69 29.71 4.66
CA TYR A 124 -4.85 30.75 5.67
C TYR A 124 -6.30 30.76 6.14
N VAL A 125 -6.51 30.91 7.45
CA VAL A 125 -7.85 30.95 8.05
C VAL A 125 -8.04 32.26 8.81
N ASN A 126 -8.93 33.10 8.30
CA ASN A 126 -9.34 34.33 8.98
C ASN A 126 -10.34 33.99 10.08
N LEU A 127 -9.96 34.22 11.33
CA LEU A 127 -10.71 33.73 12.49
C LEU A 127 -11.92 34.60 12.83
N LYS A 128 -11.90 35.89 12.49
CA LYS A 128 -12.94 36.84 12.92
C LYS A 128 -14.33 36.38 12.51
N GLY A 129 -15.20 36.19 13.50
CA GLY A 129 -16.59 35.79 13.29
C GLY A 129 -16.82 34.27 13.24
N LEU A 130 -15.76 33.46 13.13
CA LEU A 130 -15.82 32.01 13.35
C LEU A 130 -15.90 31.69 14.84
N TYR A 131 -16.40 30.50 15.14
CA TYR A 131 -16.43 29.94 16.48
C TYR A 131 -15.28 28.97 16.66
N VAL A 132 -14.65 29.03 17.83
CA VAL A 132 -13.54 28.17 18.25
C VAL A 132 -13.93 27.42 19.52
N GLN A 133 -13.59 26.14 19.57
CA GLN A 133 -13.89 25.26 20.71
C GLN A 133 -12.81 24.19 20.86
N LEU A 134 -12.46 23.84 22.10
CA LEU A 134 -11.77 22.59 22.42
C LEU A 134 -12.81 21.53 22.78
N ARG A 135 -13.09 20.61 21.84
CA ARG A 135 -14.05 19.51 22.06
C ARG A 135 -13.34 18.19 21.91
N ASN A 136 -13.46 17.32 22.93
CA ASN A 136 -12.70 16.08 23.04
C ASN A 136 -11.19 16.31 22.80
N ASN A 137 -10.65 17.41 23.36
CA ASN A 137 -9.26 17.86 23.21
C ASN A 137 -8.79 18.20 21.77
N THR A 138 -9.72 18.19 20.80
CA THR A 138 -9.50 18.66 19.44
C THR A 138 -9.87 20.15 19.34
N LEU A 139 -8.98 20.96 18.76
CA LEU A 139 -9.27 22.34 18.42
C LEU A 139 -10.17 22.36 17.18
N GLN A 140 -11.40 22.84 17.34
CA GLN A 140 -12.42 22.89 16.30
C GLN A 140 -12.71 24.34 15.94
N ILE A 141 -12.83 24.61 14.65
CA ILE A 141 -13.14 25.92 14.08
C ILE A 141 -14.34 25.78 13.12
N GLY A 142 -15.30 26.70 13.19
CA GLY A 142 -16.44 26.67 12.29
C GLY A 142 -17.50 27.73 12.58
N ALA A 143 -18.75 27.46 12.21
CA ALA A 143 -19.90 28.28 12.59
C ALA A 143 -20.47 27.85 13.95
N LEU A 144 -21.41 28.61 14.52
CA LEU A 144 -22.16 28.16 15.70
C LEU A 144 -23.31 27.24 15.28
N TYR A 145 -23.41 26.08 15.93
CA TYR A 145 -24.54 25.17 15.78
C TYR A 145 -24.88 24.53 17.12
N ASN A 146 -26.09 24.75 17.62
CA ASN A 146 -26.58 24.18 18.89
C ASN A 146 -25.57 24.32 20.06
N GLY A 147 -25.00 25.51 20.23
CA GLY A 147 -24.03 25.81 21.30
C GLY A 147 -22.63 25.21 21.12
N ASN A 148 -22.35 24.56 19.99
CA ASN A 148 -21.05 23.98 19.66
C ASN A 148 -20.54 24.53 18.33
N VAL A 149 -19.26 24.25 18.02
CA VAL A 149 -18.75 24.44 16.67
C VAL A 149 -19.47 23.50 15.70
N GLY A 150 -19.98 24.07 14.62
CA GLY A 150 -20.66 23.42 13.52
C GLY A 150 -20.15 23.93 12.17
N GLN A 151 -20.83 23.54 11.12
CA GLN A 151 -20.35 23.68 9.75
C GLN A 151 -20.49 25.12 9.25
N ILE A 152 -19.39 25.68 8.73
CA ILE A 152 -19.41 26.90 7.92
C ILE A 152 -20.26 26.64 6.67
N ALA A 153 -21.15 27.56 6.30
CA ALA A 153 -21.93 27.42 5.08
C ALA A 153 -21.00 27.41 3.84
N ASP A 154 -21.31 26.59 2.84
CA ASP A 154 -20.50 26.46 1.60
C ASP A 154 -20.19 27.83 0.97
N ALA A 155 -21.23 28.66 0.82
CA ALA A 155 -21.12 30.02 0.26
C ALA A 155 -20.20 30.97 1.07
N ASP A 156 -19.99 30.70 2.35
CA ASP A 156 -19.16 31.51 3.24
C ASP A 156 -17.75 30.96 3.40
N PHE A 157 -17.48 29.72 2.98
CA PHE A 157 -16.23 29.03 3.30
C PHE A 157 -15.00 29.78 2.74
N ALA A 158 -15.06 30.20 1.48
CA ALA A 158 -14.01 30.96 0.82
C ALA A 158 -13.78 32.37 1.40
N LYS A 159 -14.72 32.89 2.20
CA LYS A 159 -14.54 34.15 2.94
C LYS A 159 -13.57 33.98 4.10
N TYR A 160 -13.52 32.79 4.69
CA TYR A 160 -12.73 32.52 5.88
C TYR A 160 -11.47 31.73 5.57
N VAL A 161 -11.49 30.87 4.56
CA VAL A 161 -10.38 29.99 4.21
C VAL A 161 -9.85 30.36 2.83
N THR A 162 -8.61 30.79 2.80
CA THR A 162 -7.89 31.19 1.59
C THR A 162 -6.81 30.17 1.28
N ARG A 163 -6.76 29.68 0.04
CA ARG A 163 -5.76 28.71 -0.42
C ARG A 163 -4.50 29.41 -0.93
N SER A 164 -3.34 28.88 -0.59
CA SER A 164 -2.05 29.23 -1.19
C SER A 164 -1.77 28.34 -2.41
N CYS A 165 -0.95 28.81 -3.34
CA CYS A 165 -0.50 27.99 -4.47
C CYS A 165 0.53 26.95 -4.04
N LYS A 166 1.11 27.11 -2.84
CA LYS A 166 2.01 26.15 -2.22
C LYS A 166 1.31 24.83 -1.88
N VAL A 167 1.87 23.74 -2.40
CA VAL A 167 1.58 22.36 -2.01
C VAL A 167 2.83 21.79 -1.36
N VAL A 168 2.70 21.36 -0.11
CA VAL A 168 3.75 20.66 0.62
C VAL A 168 3.68 19.18 0.27
N SER A 169 4.84 18.56 0.08
CA SER A 169 4.92 17.10 -0.14
C SER A 169 4.39 16.37 1.09
N GLU A 170 3.61 15.32 0.86
CA GLU A 170 2.99 14.55 1.92
C GLU A 170 4.00 13.87 2.86
N ASP A 171 5.15 13.44 2.33
CA ASP A 171 6.23 12.84 3.12
C ASP A 171 6.76 13.76 4.22
N LEU A 172 6.59 15.08 4.09
CA LEU A 172 6.98 16.06 5.10
C LEU A 172 5.92 16.26 6.19
N LEU A 173 4.69 15.79 5.96
CA LEU A 173 3.54 15.94 6.84
C LEU A 173 3.29 14.69 7.69
N ILE A 174 3.73 13.53 7.21
CA ILE A 174 3.55 12.25 7.88
C ILE A 174 4.42 12.18 9.14
N GLN A 175 3.79 11.96 10.28
CA GLN A 175 4.47 11.69 11.54
C GLN A 175 4.46 10.19 11.82
N GLU A 176 5.62 9.55 11.68
CA GLU A 176 5.78 8.13 11.98
C GLU A 176 5.87 7.89 13.49
N MET A 177 5.07 6.96 14.02
CA MET A 177 5.11 6.59 15.44
C MET A 177 4.57 5.18 15.70
N SER A 178 4.86 4.66 16.88
CA SER A 178 4.26 3.43 17.39
C SER A 178 2.78 3.64 17.75
N LEU A 179 2.02 2.55 17.93
CA LEU A 179 0.63 2.65 18.36
C LEU A 179 0.51 3.29 19.74
N THR A 180 1.35 2.89 20.70
CA THR A 180 1.39 3.51 22.04
C THR A 180 1.69 5.00 21.99
N ASP A 181 2.60 5.43 21.12
CA ASP A 181 2.94 6.85 21.00
C ASP A 181 1.83 7.67 20.34
N ALA A 182 1.07 7.05 19.43
CA ALA A 182 -0.05 7.71 18.76
C ALA A 182 -1.21 8.04 19.70
N VAL A 183 -1.55 7.17 20.65
CA VAL A 183 -2.74 7.30 21.52
C VAL A 183 -2.54 8.35 22.63
N LYS A 184 -2.37 9.62 22.22
CA LYS A 184 -2.14 10.78 23.08
C LYS A 184 -2.91 11.99 22.54
N ASP A 185 -3.43 12.84 23.44
CA ASP A 185 -4.24 14.00 23.04
C ASP A 185 -3.46 15.04 22.21
N GLU A 186 -2.14 15.09 22.37
CA GLU A 186 -1.25 15.93 21.57
C GLU A 186 -1.23 15.53 20.09
N ASN A 187 -1.66 14.31 19.74
CA ASN A 187 -1.65 13.78 18.38
C ASN A 187 -2.99 13.92 17.64
N LEU A 188 -4.02 14.44 18.31
CA LEU A 188 -5.34 14.62 17.72
C LEU A 188 -5.30 15.59 16.53
N GLY A 189 -5.81 15.13 15.39
CA GLY A 189 -5.89 15.85 14.13
C GLY A 189 -4.62 15.79 13.27
N LYS A 190 -3.56 15.12 13.74
CA LYS A 190 -2.29 14.99 13.00
C LYS A 190 -2.37 13.89 11.95
N LEU A 191 -1.61 14.05 10.87
CA LEU A 191 -1.35 12.97 9.91
C LEU A 191 -0.28 12.04 10.48
N ILE A 192 -0.67 10.80 10.72
CA ILE A 192 0.18 9.82 11.41
C ILE A 192 0.32 8.60 10.52
N LYS A 193 1.53 8.04 10.50
CA LYS A 193 1.79 6.68 10.04
C LYS A 193 2.06 5.80 11.25
N LEU A 194 1.12 4.90 11.52
CA LEU A 194 1.29 3.84 12.51
C LEU A 194 2.14 2.75 11.89
N LYS A 195 3.26 2.43 12.53
CA LYS A 195 4.19 1.39 12.05
C LYS A 195 3.94 0.05 12.70
N ASP A 196 4.16 -1.01 11.93
CA ASP A 196 4.15 -2.39 12.44
C ASP A 196 2.89 -2.68 13.25
N VAL A 197 1.74 -2.45 12.62
CA VAL A 197 0.42 -2.68 13.18
C VAL A 197 -0.36 -3.71 12.38
N GLN A 198 -1.45 -4.21 12.97
CA GLN A 198 -2.38 -5.13 12.32
C GLN A 198 -3.79 -4.94 12.87
N PHE A 199 -4.78 -5.53 12.22
CA PHE A 199 -6.12 -5.61 12.78
C PHE A 199 -6.23 -6.73 13.83
N ALA A 200 -7.04 -6.53 14.86
CA ALA A 200 -7.35 -7.58 15.83
C ALA A 200 -8.04 -8.78 15.16
N GLU A 201 -7.87 -9.98 15.69
CA GLU A 201 -8.47 -11.21 15.13
C GLU A 201 -9.98 -11.10 14.95
N THR A 202 -10.66 -10.43 15.89
CA THR A 202 -12.12 -10.21 15.82
C THR A 202 -12.57 -9.42 14.58
N SER A 203 -11.65 -8.71 13.92
CA SER A 203 -11.91 -7.94 12.70
C SER A 203 -11.73 -8.77 11.43
N LEU A 204 -11.07 -9.93 11.49
CA LEU A 204 -10.83 -10.80 10.35
C LEU A 204 -12.14 -11.45 9.87
N GLY A 205 -12.22 -11.73 8.56
CA GLY A 205 -13.44 -12.22 7.91
C GLY A 205 -14.57 -11.18 7.79
N GLN A 206 -14.42 -10.00 8.41
CA GLN A 206 -15.33 -8.87 8.25
C GLN A 206 -14.84 -7.90 7.17
N ASN A 207 -15.76 -7.09 6.65
CA ASN A 207 -15.41 -5.92 5.85
C ASN A 207 -15.07 -4.72 6.75
N TYR A 208 -14.29 -3.77 6.24
CA TYR A 208 -13.96 -2.53 6.98
C TYR A 208 -15.20 -1.78 7.46
N TYR A 209 -16.25 -1.73 6.64
CA TYR A 209 -17.60 -1.39 7.03
C TYR A 209 -18.47 -2.65 7.01
N ASN A 210 -19.10 -2.94 8.14
CA ASN A 210 -20.03 -4.05 8.31
C ASN A 210 -21.39 -3.49 8.73
N PRO A 211 -22.43 -3.52 7.87
CA PRO A 211 -23.76 -3.00 8.21
C PRO A 211 -24.44 -3.74 9.37
N ALA A 212 -23.98 -4.96 9.70
CA ALA A 212 -24.45 -5.70 10.88
C ALA A 212 -23.72 -5.30 12.18
N ASN A 213 -22.64 -4.51 12.09
CA ASN A 213 -21.83 -4.05 13.21
C ASN A 213 -21.53 -2.54 13.07
N VAL A 214 -22.54 -1.73 13.38
CA VAL A 214 -22.46 -0.26 13.27
C VAL A 214 -22.66 0.41 14.63
N ILE A 215 -21.78 1.37 14.94
CA ILE A 215 -21.83 2.21 16.13
C ILE A 215 -21.73 3.67 15.67
N GLY A 216 -22.82 4.42 15.84
CA GLY A 216 -22.92 5.80 15.36
C GLY A 216 -22.91 5.91 13.83
N GLY A 217 -23.42 4.90 13.13
CA GLY A 217 -23.49 4.87 11.66
C GLY A 217 -22.22 4.39 10.94
N GLU A 218 -21.20 3.98 11.68
CA GLU A 218 -19.89 3.55 11.15
C GLU A 218 -19.43 2.29 11.88
N THR A 219 -18.49 1.54 11.30
CA THR A 219 -17.93 0.33 11.92
C THR A 219 -16.61 0.66 12.61
N ASN A 220 -16.44 0.12 13.81
CA ASN A 220 -15.20 0.21 14.58
C ASN A 220 -14.50 -1.15 14.57
N HIS A 221 -13.35 -1.22 13.91
CA HIS A 221 -12.38 -2.30 14.08
C HIS A 221 -11.33 -1.90 15.12
N LYS A 222 -10.47 -2.82 15.51
CA LYS A 222 -9.33 -2.53 16.39
C LYS A 222 -8.03 -2.77 15.65
N ILE A 223 -7.13 -1.80 15.73
CA ILE A 223 -5.72 -1.94 15.38
C ILE A 223 -4.96 -2.31 16.66
N VAL A 224 -4.03 -3.24 16.52
CA VAL A 224 -3.13 -3.72 17.57
C VAL A 224 -1.70 -3.78 17.02
N ASP A 225 -0.73 -3.77 17.93
CA ASP A 225 0.66 -4.11 17.69
C ASP A 225 1.10 -5.18 18.72
N LEU A 226 2.41 -5.34 18.95
CA LEU A 226 2.94 -6.25 19.97
C LEU A 226 2.80 -5.73 21.42
N THR A 227 2.27 -4.52 21.59
CA THR A 227 2.01 -3.92 22.91
C THR A 227 0.56 -4.21 23.33
N PRO A 228 0.20 -4.04 24.61
CA PRO A 228 -1.19 -4.17 25.05
C PRO A 228 -2.08 -3.01 24.59
N THR A 229 -1.55 -2.05 23.81
CA THR A 229 -2.31 -0.89 23.36
C THR A 229 -3.20 -1.27 22.17
N THR A 230 -4.43 -0.78 22.16
CA THR A 230 -5.34 -0.95 21.02
C THR A 230 -5.90 0.40 20.60
N LEU A 231 -6.15 0.58 19.31
CA LEU A 231 -6.72 1.80 18.76
C LEU A 231 -7.92 1.47 17.86
N ILE A 232 -9.02 2.21 17.99
CA ILE A 232 -10.17 2.02 17.11
C ILE A 232 -9.79 2.46 15.70
N PHE A 233 -10.05 1.63 14.70
CA PHE A 233 -10.05 2.04 13.31
C PHE A 233 -11.48 2.20 12.82
N ARG A 234 -11.84 3.42 12.43
CA ARG A 234 -13.24 3.79 12.17
C ARG A 234 -13.45 3.99 10.68
N THR A 235 -14.44 3.28 10.13
CA THR A 235 -14.76 3.30 8.69
C THR A 235 -16.25 3.52 8.46
N GLY A 236 -16.58 4.52 7.65
CA GLY A 236 -17.94 4.80 7.20
C GLY A 236 -18.35 4.01 5.96
N SER A 237 -19.65 3.91 5.70
CA SER A 237 -20.19 3.19 4.53
C SER A 237 -19.81 3.80 3.18
N TYR A 238 -19.44 5.08 3.16
CA TYR A 238 -19.02 5.80 1.94
C TYR A 238 -17.52 5.67 1.66
N ALA A 239 -16.75 5.01 2.55
CA ALA A 239 -15.32 4.82 2.33
C ALA A 239 -15.05 3.99 1.08
N GLU A 240 -14.05 4.36 0.29
CA GLU A 240 -13.73 3.63 -0.95
C GLU A 240 -13.33 2.16 -0.72
N TYR A 241 -12.91 1.82 0.50
CA TYR A 241 -12.55 0.46 0.92
C TYR A 241 -13.60 -0.17 1.87
N ALA A 242 -14.76 0.48 2.08
CA ALA A 242 -15.79 0.07 3.03
C ALA A 242 -16.17 -1.42 2.91
N TYR A 243 -16.42 -1.89 1.69
CA TYR A 243 -16.89 -3.26 1.44
C TYR A 243 -15.78 -4.24 1.04
N THR A 244 -14.53 -3.90 1.36
CA THR A 244 -13.40 -4.83 1.20
C THR A 244 -13.15 -5.56 2.52
N PRO A 245 -12.71 -6.83 2.47
CA PRO A 245 -12.31 -7.55 3.68
C PRO A 245 -11.18 -6.84 4.41
N VAL A 246 -11.23 -6.86 5.74
CA VAL A 246 -10.10 -6.44 6.58
C VAL A 246 -8.92 -7.36 6.31
N SER A 247 -7.73 -6.77 6.17
CA SER A 247 -6.52 -7.53 5.88
C SER A 247 -6.12 -8.41 7.08
N PRO A 248 -5.75 -9.68 6.86
CA PRO A 248 -5.16 -10.53 7.91
C PRO A 248 -3.70 -10.16 8.19
N ASN A 249 -3.09 -9.37 7.33
CA ASN A 249 -1.67 -9.04 7.36
C ASN A 249 -1.35 -7.87 8.29
N SER A 250 -0.07 -7.74 8.61
CA SER A 250 0.50 -6.61 9.32
C SER A 250 1.19 -5.61 8.38
N GLY A 251 1.56 -4.44 8.89
CA GLY A 251 2.26 -3.40 8.14
C GLY A 251 1.96 -2.02 8.69
N ASP A 252 1.84 -1.03 7.80
CA ASP A 252 1.68 0.37 8.19
C ASP A 252 0.29 0.89 7.83
N ILE A 253 -0.25 1.80 8.64
CA ILE A 253 -1.50 2.49 8.33
C ILE A 253 -1.32 4.00 8.50
N ILE A 254 -1.65 4.75 7.45
CA ILE A 254 -1.64 6.21 7.45
C ILE A 254 -3.06 6.73 7.72
N GLY A 255 -3.18 7.81 8.49
CA GLY A 255 -4.49 8.36 8.80
C GLY A 255 -4.44 9.53 9.74
N VAL A 256 -5.63 10.00 10.12
CA VAL A 256 -5.79 11.07 11.11
C VAL A 256 -6.31 10.48 12.40
N LEU A 257 -5.63 10.79 13.51
CA LEU A 257 -6.11 10.46 14.84
C LEU A 257 -7.21 11.44 15.26
N THR A 258 -8.35 10.93 15.66
CA THR A 258 -9.52 11.69 16.12
C THR A 258 -9.97 11.17 17.48
N LYS A 259 -10.93 11.84 18.11
CA LYS A 259 -11.46 11.45 19.41
C LYS A 259 -12.95 11.70 19.53
N PHE A 260 -13.66 10.67 19.94
CA PHE A 260 -15.08 10.76 20.29
C PHE A 260 -15.26 10.48 21.77
N ASN A 261 -15.65 11.50 22.54
CA ASN A 261 -15.64 11.47 24.00
C ASN A 261 -14.24 11.13 24.54
N GLN A 262 -14.05 9.91 25.04
CA GLN A 262 -12.78 9.41 25.55
C GLN A 262 -12.07 8.47 24.57
N ASP A 263 -12.77 7.98 23.55
CA ASP A 263 -12.25 6.97 22.65
C ASP A 263 -11.43 7.61 21.53
N PHE A 264 -10.15 7.26 21.46
CA PHE A 264 -9.31 7.57 20.32
C PHE A 264 -9.73 6.72 19.13
N GLN A 265 -9.77 7.34 17.95
CA GLN A 265 -10.21 6.75 16.71
C GLN A 265 -9.22 7.11 15.60
N PHE A 266 -8.88 6.15 14.76
CA PHE A 266 -8.00 6.31 13.63
C PHE A 266 -8.80 6.19 12.35
N VAL A 267 -8.66 7.17 11.47
CA VAL A 267 -9.42 7.27 10.22
C VAL A 267 -8.44 7.40 9.07
N SER A 268 -8.32 6.38 8.22
CA SER A 268 -7.54 6.49 7.00
C SER A 268 -8.28 7.33 5.96
N ARG A 269 -7.52 8.08 5.16
CA ARG A 269 -8.09 9.02 4.19
C ARG A 269 -8.43 8.33 2.89
N LEU A 270 -7.61 7.36 2.51
CA LEU A 270 -7.70 6.58 1.28
C LEU A 270 -7.45 5.09 1.59
N LYS A 271 -7.81 4.21 0.66
CA LYS A 271 -7.43 2.78 0.65
C LYS A 271 -5.92 2.62 0.55
N SER A 272 -5.24 3.49 -0.21
CA SER A 272 -3.78 3.46 -0.34
C SER A 272 -3.05 3.77 0.97
N ASP A 273 -3.75 4.31 1.97
CA ASP A 273 -3.18 4.55 3.29
C ASP A 273 -3.13 3.27 4.15
N ILE A 274 -3.78 2.17 3.72
CA ILE A 274 -3.78 0.89 4.45
C ILE A 274 -2.75 -0.03 3.80
N ILE A 275 -1.53 -0.01 4.34
CA ILE A 275 -0.33 -0.63 3.75
C ILE A 275 0.07 -1.86 4.58
N LEU A 276 -0.84 -2.84 4.65
CA LEU A 276 -0.64 -4.10 5.37
C LEU A 276 0.05 -5.13 4.47
N ALA A 277 1.29 -4.82 4.11
CA ALA A 277 2.10 -5.55 3.13
C ALA A 277 3.01 -6.63 3.72
N ASN A 278 3.16 -6.69 5.05
CA ASN A 278 3.92 -7.75 5.71
C ASN A 278 3.10 -9.04 5.69
N ASP A 279 3.75 -10.18 5.52
CA ASP A 279 3.03 -11.45 5.49
C ASP A 279 2.67 -11.90 6.90
N GLY A 280 1.42 -12.28 7.11
CA GLY A 280 0.96 -12.75 8.40
C GLY A 280 0.87 -11.67 9.48
N ARG A 281 0.58 -12.15 10.68
CA ARG A 281 0.39 -11.29 11.85
C ARG A 281 1.70 -11.11 12.62
N LEU A 282 1.83 -9.99 13.32
CA LEU A 282 2.95 -9.65 14.21
C LEU A 282 3.07 -10.65 15.36
N ASP A 283 1.93 -11.15 15.87
CA ASP A 283 1.81 -12.06 17.01
C ASP A 283 1.94 -13.54 16.63
N GLU A 284 2.10 -13.85 15.34
CA GLU A 284 2.52 -15.18 14.90
C GLU A 284 4.02 -15.34 15.20
N GLN A 285 4.34 -15.96 16.35
CA GLN A 285 5.69 -16.48 16.54
C GLN A 285 5.97 -17.56 15.47
N PRO A 286 7.20 -17.64 14.92
CA PRO A 286 7.66 -18.86 14.26
C PRO A 286 7.48 -19.99 15.27
N GLY A 287 6.66 -20.99 14.93
CA GLY A 287 6.33 -22.07 15.84
C GLY A 287 7.61 -22.64 16.47
N GLU A 288 7.63 -22.73 17.80
CA GLU A 288 8.72 -23.44 18.47
C GLU A 288 8.85 -24.85 17.88
N PRO A 289 10.07 -25.40 17.74
CA PRO A 289 10.26 -26.74 17.23
C PRO A 289 9.55 -27.71 18.18
N GLY A 290 8.44 -28.29 17.71
CA GLY A 290 7.63 -29.20 18.52
C GLY A 290 8.48 -30.34 19.07
N GLU A 291 8.42 -30.53 20.40
CA GLU A 291 8.91 -31.77 21.01
C GLU A 291 8.12 -32.98 20.45
N PRO A 292 8.77 -34.15 20.31
CA PRO A 292 8.13 -35.30 19.67
C PRO A 292 6.97 -35.87 20.51
N GLY A 293 5.76 -35.58 20.03
CA GLY A 293 4.47 -36.27 20.13
C GLY A 293 4.16 -37.27 21.26
N GLU A 294 3.06 -37.01 21.97
CA GLU A 294 2.10 -38.04 22.37
C GLU A 294 0.78 -37.90 21.60
N PRO A 295 0.07 -39.01 21.29
CA PRO A 295 -1.07 -38.99 20.38
C PRO A 295 -2.41 -38.75 21.09
N GLY A 296 -3.08 -37.66 20.67
CA GLY A 296 -4.52 -37.62 20.45
C GLY A 296 -5.40 -37.01 21.53
N GLU A 297 -5.76 -35.73 21.34
CA GLU A 297 -7.14 -35.26 21.56
C GLU A 297 -7.57 -34.36 20.38
N PRO A 298 -8.84 -34.41 19.93
CA PRO A 298 -9.31 -33.65 18.79
C PRO A 298 -9.56 -32.19 19.20
N GLY A 299 -8.73 -31.28 18.68
CA GLY A 299 -8.92 -29.84 18.82
C GLY A 299 -10.17 -29.36 18.08
N GLU A 300 -10.93 -28.48 18.74
CA GLU A 300 -12.09 -27.77 18.21
C GLU A 300 -11.72 -26.83 17.04
N PRO A 301 -12.68 -26.52 16.14
CA PRO A 301 -12.40 -25.89 14.86
C PRO A 301 -12.20 -24.38 14.97
N GLY A 302 -10.95 -23.94 14.89
CA GLY A 302 -10.58 -22.59 14.44
C GLY A 302 -10.51 -22.54 12.91
N GLU A 303 -11.01 -21.46 12.30
CA GLU A 303 -10.93 -21.24 10.85
C GLU A 303 -9.47 -21.07 10.35
N PRO A 304 -9.16 -21.47 9.09
CA PRO A 304 -7.77 -21.69 8.65
C PRO A 304 -7.05 -20.43 8.15
N SER A 305 -5.86 -20.19 8.69
CA SER A 305 -4.74 -19.48 8.04
C SER A 305 -3.71 -20.56 7.68
N ASN A 306 -3.75 -21.11 6.46
CA ASN A 306 -3.08 -22.38 6.13
C ASN A 306 -2.11 -22.29 4.94
N GLY A 307 -1.21 -21.30 4.92
CA GLY A 307 -0.03 -21.40 4.06
C GLY A 307 0.91 -22.46 4.62
N VAL A 308 1.21 -23.51 3.86
CA VAL A 308 2.23 -24.51 4.23
C VAL A 308 3.46 -24.34 3.36
N LEU A 309 4.59 -24.88 3.80
CA LEU A 309 5.79 -24.92 2.96
C LEU A 309 5.48 -25.70 1.67
N LEU A 310 5.78 -25.10 0.52
CA LEU A 310 5.54 -25.69 -0.80
C LEU A 310 6.31 -27.00 -0.99
N PHE A 311 7.50 -27.09 -0.40
CA PHE A 311 8.33 -28.28 -0.37
C PHE A 311 9.07 -28.38 0.96
N ASN A 312 9.53 -29.59 1.29
CA ASN A 312 10.32 -29.85 2.49
C ASN A 312 11.48 -28.85 2.58
N GLY A 313 11.56 -28.06 3.66
CA GLY A 313 12.59 -27.04 3.86
C GLY A 313 12.51 -25.85 2.90
N GLY A 314 11.29 -25.45 2.48
CA GLY A 314 11.06 -24.30 1.59
C GLY A 314 11.42 -22.93 2.17
N ASP A 315 11.64 -22.84 3.47
CA ASP A 315 12.18 -21.70 4.24
C ASP A 315 13.71 -21.75 4.38
N PHE A 316 14.35 -22.84 3.93
CA PHE A 316 15.79 -23.07 4.03
C PHE A 316 16.37 -23.05 5.45
N GLU A 317 15.54 -23.14 6.50
CA GLU A 317 16.02 -23.19 7.89
C GLU A 317 16.67 -24.53 8.22
N ASN A 318 16.20 -25.60 7.57
CA ASN A 318 16.80 -26.92 7.66
C ASN A 318 17.26 -27.40 6.28
N TRP A 319 18.54 -27.14 5.99
CA TRP A 319 19.15 -27.47 4.70
C TRP A 319 19.16 -28.97 4.39
N ALA A 320 19.26 -29.83 5.41
CA ALA A 320 19.21 -31.27 5.22
C ALA A 320 17.81 -31.73 4.79
N THR A 321 16.77 -31.16 5.40
CA THR A 321 15.37 -31.39 5.00
C THR A 321 15.12 -30.91 3.57
N PHE A 322 15.60 -29.73 3.22
CA PHE A 322 15.55 -29.21 1.85
C PHE A 322 16.22 -30.16 0.86
N THR A 323 17.51 -30.42 1.03
CA THR A 323 18.29 -31.25 0.11
C THR A 323 17.79 -32.69 0.01
N GLY A 324 17.25 -33.26 1.10
CA GLY A 324 16.59 -34.56 1.09
C GLY A 324 15.27 -34.59 0.30
N GLY A 325 14.59 -33.45 0.16
CA GLY A 325 13.37 -33.28 -0.61
C GLY A 325 13.56 -33.01 -2.11
N ILE A 326 14.80 -32.84 -2.57
CA ILE A 326 15.14 -32.57 -3.97
C ILE A 326 15.25 -33.87 -4.77
N ASN A 327 14.83 -33.85 -6.04
CA ASN A 327 15.00 -34.99 -6.94
C ASN A 327 16.46 -35.21 -7.33
N SER A 328 16.84 -36.44 -7.69
CA SER A 328 18.22 -36.77 -8.04
C SER A 328 18.59 -36.46 -9.49
N GLN A 329 17.60 -36.32 -10.38
CA GLN A 329 17.81 -36.13 -11.83
C GLN A 329 18.10 -34.66 -12.20
N PHE A 330 17.43 -33.73 -11.52
CA PHE A 330 17.54 -32.28 -11.66
C PHE A 330 17.82 -31.67 -10.27
N GLY A 331 18.85 -32.22 -9.62
CA GLY A 331 19.23 -31.87 -8.26
C GLY A 331 19.81 -30.47 -8.10
N LEU A 332 20.14 -30.13 -6.85
CA LEU A 332 20.65 -28.82 -6.48
C LEU A 332 21.98 -28.49 -7.18
N LYS A 333 22.06 -27.31 -7.79
CA LYS A 333 23.28 -26.85 -8.48
C LYS A 333 24.34 -26.32 -7.52
N PRO A 334 25.65 -26.46 -7.84
CA PRO A 334 26.73 -26.03 -6.93
C PRO A 334 26.77 -24.53 -6.61
N TYR A 335 26.20 -23.70 -7.48
CA TYR A 335 26.10 -22.25 -7.28
C TYR A 335 24.90 -21.83 -6.42
N ALA A 336 24.12 -22.80 -5.94
CA ALA A 336 22.95 -22.59 -5.09
C ALA A 336 23.22 -23.23 -3.73
N VAL A 337 23.45 -22.39 -2.71
CA VAL A 337 23.90 -22.79 -1.38
C VAL A 337 23.02 -22.17 -0.30
N GLN A 338 23.05 -22.72 0.91
CA GLN A 338 22.44 -22.06 2.06
C GLN A 338 23.27 -20.83 2.44
N ALA A 339 22.62 -19.69 2.61
CA ALA A 339 23.21 -18.51 3.22
C ALA A 339 22.67 -18.33 4.62
N VAL A 340 23.50 -18.68 5.61
CA VAL A 340 23.12 -18.66 7.01
C VAL A 340 23.00 -17.22 7.52
N GLY A 341 21.87 -16.89 8.15
CA GLY A 341 21.60 -15.55 8.71
C GLY A 341 21.34 -14.43 7.69
N ALA A 342 21.20 -14.78 6.40
CA ALA A 342 21.01 -13.82 5.31
C ALA A 342 19.56 -13.76 4.77
N GLY A 343 18.69 -14.60 5.32
CA GLY A 343 17.27 -14.73 5.02
C GLY A 343 16.44 -13.53 5.45
N ILE A 344 15.15 -13.61 5.18
CA ILE A 344 14.20 -12.62 5.69
C ILE A 344 14.27 -12.64 7.22
N THR A 345 14.18 -11.48 7.87
CA THR A 345 14.32 -11.33 9.35
C THR A 345 15.62 -11.87 9.97
N GLY A 346 16.66 -12.17 9.16
CA GLY A 346 17.94 -12.71 9.65
C GLY A 346 17.97 -14.23 9.79
N SER A 347 17.02 -14.93 9.16
CA SER A 347 16.94 -16.38 9.06
C SER A 347 17.94 -16.94 8.03
N ASN A 348 17.85 -18.22 7.66
CA ASN A 348 18.61 -18.80 6.55
C ASN A 348 17.89 -18.53 5.22
N ALA A 349 18.62 -18.58 4.10
CA ALA A 349 18.01 -18.47 2.77
C ALA A 349 18.75 -19.31 1.75
N LEU A 350 18.13 -19.54 0.58
CA LEU A 350 18.83 -20.00 -0.61
C LEU A 350 19.58 -18.84 -1.25
N HIS A 351 20.88 -18.96 -1.43
CA HIS A 351 21.70 -18.01 -2.18
C HIS A 351 22.13 -18.62 -3.51
N ILE A 352 21.70 -18.00 -4.60
CA ILE A 352 22.11 -18.32 -5.97
C ILE A 352 23.17 -17.29 -6.36
N SER A 353 24.43 -17.74 -6.44
CA SER A 353 25.57 -16.88 -6.75
C SER A 353 26.46 -17.49 -7.81
N GLY A 354 26.53 -16.85 -8.98
CA GLY A 354 27.40 -17.28 -10.07
C GLY A 354 26.85 -16.98 -11.45
N THR A 355 27.48 -17.59 -12.47
CA THR A 355 27.07 -17.48 -13.88
C THR A 355 26.72 -18.87 -14.41
N PRO A 356 25.43 -19.26 -14.44
CA PRO A 356 25.02 -20.57 -14.93
C PRO A 356 25.44 -20.78 -16.40
N PRO A 357 26.04 -21.93 -16.76
CA PRO A 357 26.46 -22.21 -18.14
C PRO A 357 25.28 -22.60 -19.05
N GLY A 358 24.11 -22.88 -18.47
CA GLY A 358 22.92 -23.36 -19.17
C GLY A 358 21.62 -22.81 -18.58
N ASN A 359 20.52 -23.07 -19.27
CA ASN A 359 19.18 -22.80 -18.75
C ASN A 359 18.81 -23.89 -17.75
N ASP A 360 19.44 -23.79 -16.58
CA ASP A 360 19.50 -24.86 -15.60
C ASP A 360 18.19 -25.00 -14.81
N TYR A 361 17.95 -26.22 -14.35
CA TYR A 361 17.16 -26.45 -13.15
C TYR A 361 18.08 -26.18 -11.97
N VAL A 362 17.79 -25.15 -11.18
CA VAL A 362 18.54 -24.88 -9.95
C VAL A 362 18.30 -26.02 -8.97
N PHE A 363 17.03 -26.43 -8.84
CA PHE A 363 16.57 -27.66 -8.21
C PHE A 363 15.16 -28.02 -8.72
N THR A 364 14.79 -29.29 -8.53
CA THR A 364 13.41 -29.77 -8.61
C THR A 364 13.04 -30.40 -7.27
N ALA A 365 12.02 -29.85 -6.61
CA ALA A 365 11.55 -30.30 -5.31
C ALA A 365 10.33 -31.22 -5.44
N LYS A 366 10.28 -32.21 -4.55
CA LYS A 366 9.14 -33.13 -4.42
C LYS A 366 8.07 -32.53 -3.51
N ALA A 367 6.81 -32.86 -3.78
CA ALA A 367 5.71 -32.52 -2.89
C ALA A 367 5.92 -33.17 -1.51
N PRO A 368 5.79 -32.42 -0.41
CA PRO A 368 5.74 -32.96 0.94
C PRO A 368 4.36 -33.53 1.22
N ALA A 369 4.24 -34.25 2.34
CA ALA A 369 2.91 -34.58 2.89
C ALA A 369 2.17 -33.28 3.25
N GLY A 370 0.84 -33.27 3.10
CA GLY A 370 0.00 -32.21 3.65
C GLY A 370 -0.13 -30.94 2.80
N LEU A 371 0.24 -30.96 1.51
CA LEU A 371 -0.08 -29.84 0.62
C LEU A 371 -1.60 -29.63 0.49
N PRO A 372 -2.08 -28.37 0.36
CA PRO A 372 -3.49 -28.08 0.20
C PRO A 372 -4.06 -28.75 -1.05
N ALA A 373 -5.31 -29.21 -0.98
CA ALA A 373 -5.93 -29.91 -2.11
C ALA A 373 -6.25 -29.00 -3.30
N ASN A 374 -6.59 -27.73 -3.04
CA ASN A 374 -6.96 -26.74 -4.05
C ASN A 374 -6.26 -25.41 -3.79
N PRO A 375 -4.93 -25.37 -3.87
CA PRO A 375 -4.19 -24.16 -3.61
C PRO A 375 -4.41 -23.15 -4.74
N THR A 376 -4.49 -21.89 -4.38
CA THR A 376 -4.76 -20.76 -5.28
C THR A 376 -3.53 -19.91 -5.54
N LYS A 377 -2.51 -19.97 -4.67
CA LYS A 377 -1.26 -19.23 -4.86
C LYS A 377 -0.03 -19.95 -4.30
N ILE A 378 1.11 -19.66 -4.90
CA ILE A 378 2.44 -19.94 -4.35
C ILE A 378 3.14 -18.61 -4.10
N THR A 379 3.85 -18.46 -2.99
CA THR A 379 4.63 -17.25 -2.72
C THR A 379 6.05 -17.57 -2.29
N PHE A 380 6.96 -16.65 -2.55
CA PHE A 380 8.35 -16.67 -2.07
C PHE A 380 8.94 -15.26 -2.13
N TRP A 381 10.05 -15.05 -1.43
CA TRP A 381 10.74 -13.78 -1.38
C TRP A 381 12.02 -13.82 -2.21
N VAL A 382 12.37 -12.68 -2.82
CA VAL A 382 13.60 -12.50 -3.61
C VAL A 382 14.31 -11.22 -3.18
N LYS A 383 15.63 -11.27 -3.02
CA LYS A 383 16.49 -10.10 -2.79
C LYS A 383 17.77 -10.22 -3.60
N GLY A 384 18.21 -9.14 -4.24
CA GLY A 384 19.51 -9.07 -4.92
C GLY A 384 19.40 -8.68 -6.39
N THR A 385 20.37 -9.12 -7.19
CA THR A 385 20.46 -8.77 -8.61
C THR A 385 20.71 -9.97 -9.52
N ALA A 386 20.15 -9.94 -10.72
CA ALA A 386 20.44 -10.90 -11.77
C ALA A 386 20.29 -10.29 -13.17
N GLY A 387 21.20 -10.64 -14.07
CA GLY A 387 21.19 -10.17 -15.45
C GLY A 387 20.04 -10.75 -16.30
N LYS A 388 19.37 -11.80 -15.81
CA LYS A 388 18.18 -12.41 -16.41
C LYS A 388 17.18 -12.81 -15.33
N SER A 389 15.94 -13.00 -15.75
CA SER A 389 14.83 -13.40 -14.88
C SER A 389 14.94 -14.85 -14.40
N LEU A 390 13.99 -15.24 -13.53
CA LEU A 390 13.75 -16.60 -13.05
C LEU A 390 12.53 -17.19 -13.76
N SER A 391 12.51 -18.52 -13.90
CA SER A 391 11.33 -19.27 -14.35
C SER A 391 10.99 -20.37 -13.34
N LEU A 392 9.72 -20.50 -13.02
CA LEU A 392 9.21 -21.41 -12.00
C LEU A 392 8.26 -22.40 -12.66
N ASN A 393 8.58 -23.69 -12.56
CA ASN A 393 7.72 -24.73 -13.09
C ASN A 393 6.86 -25.28 -11.94
N VAL A 394 5.53 -25.23 -12.12
CA VAL A 394 4.57 -25.86 -11.22
C VAL A 394 3.97 -27.06 -11.96
N ASN A 395 4.27 -28.27 -11.49
CA ASN A 395 3.81 -29.49 -12.13
C ASN A 395 2.29 -29.63 -11.97
N ARG A 396 1.61 -29.99 -13.05
CA ARG A 396 0.18 -30.26 -13.05
C ARG A 396 -0.08 -31.59 -12.33
N SER A 397 -1.27 -31.77 -11.76
CA SER A 397 -1.72 -33.07 -11.21
C SER A 397 -1.72 -34.21 -12.24
N THR A 398 -1.66 -33.86 -13.53
CA THR A 398 -1.59 -34.79 -14.67
C THR A 398 -0.16 -34.88 -15.23
N SER A 399 0.08 -34.32 -16.41
CA SER A 399 1.37 -34.39 -17.11
C SER A 399 1.88 -33.00 -17.51
N GLY A 400 3.19 -32.83 -17.45
CA GLY A 400 3.84 -31.55 -17.70
C GLY A 400 3.66 -30.56 -16.57
N PHE A 401 4.05 -29.32 -16.84
CA PHE A 401 4.05 -28.23 -15.88
C PHE A 401 3.54 -26.94 -16.51
N GLU A 402 3.10 -25.99 -15.69
CA GLU A 402 2.95 -24.59 -16.07
C GLU A 402 4.22 -23.83 -15.73
N ALA A 403 4.63 -22.89 -16.59
CA ALA A 403 5.80 -22.06 -16.39
C ALA A 403 5.38 -20.65 -15.97
N TYR A 404 5.93 -20.16 -14.86
CA TYR A 404 5.74 -18.81 -14.36
C TYR A 404 7.05 -18.04 -14.51
N ASN A 405 7.10 -17.12 -15.47
CA ASN A 405 8.30 -16.36 -15.78
C ASN A 405 8.25 -15.02 -15.05
N VAL A 406 9.21 -14.73 -14.18
CA VAL A 406 9.15 -13.55 -13.29
C VAL A 406 9.21 -12.23 -14.05
N GLY A 407 9.86 -12.20 -15.22
CA GLY A 407 10.04 -10.97 -15.98
C GLY A 407 11.03 -10.01 -15.32
N VAL A 408 10.75 -8.72 -15.41
CA VAL A 408 11.50 -7.67 -14.71
C VAL A 408 11.02 -7.59 -13.27
N LEU A 409 11.94 -7.71 -12.31
CA LEU A 409 11.64 -7.57 -10.89
C LEU A 409 12.44 -6.40 -10.29
N GLY A 410 11.71 -5.36 -9.88
CA GLY A 410 12.23 -4.20 -9.15
C GLY A 410 12.07 -4.39 -7.64
N SER A 411 11.77 -3.29 -6.92
CA SER A 411 11.60 -3.26 -5.47
C SER A 411 10.15 -3.42 -4.97
N SER A 412 9.21 -3.75 -5.85
CA SER A 412 7.78 -3.90 -5.51
C SER A 412 7.32 -5.34 -5.72
N ALA A 413 6.42 -5.82 -4.85
CA ALA A 413 5.85 -7.14 -4.97
C ALA A 413 5.11 -7.33 -6.31
N VAL A 414 5.12 -8.55 -6.82
CA VAL A 414 4.49 -8.90 -8.11
C VAL A 414 3.64 -10.15 -7.99
N THR A 415 2.55 -10.19 -8.76
CA THR A 415 1.77 -11.39 -9.01
C THR A 415 1.97 -11.81 -10.47
N ILE A 416 2.25 -13.08 -10.69
CA ILE A 416 2.60 -13.65 -11.99
C ILE A 416 1.57 -14.72 -12.33
N ASP A 417 0.96 -14.58 -13.50
CA ASP A 417 0.14 -15.63 -14.10
C ASP A 417 1.00 -16.62 -14.90
N LYS A 418 0.50 -17.84 -15.12
CA LYS A 418 1.20 -18.82 -15.94
C LYS A 418 1.41 -18.31 -17.36
N ASN A 419 2.53 -18.69 -17.96
CA ASN A 419 2.79 -18.43 -19.36
C ASN A 419 1.76 -19.18 -20.22
N PRO A 420 0.96 -18.48 -21.05
CA PRO A 420 -0.02 -19.14 -21.92
C PRO A 420 0.63 -19.98 -23.03
N GLU A 421 1.92 -19.75 -23.33
CA GLU A 421 2.64 -20.51 -24.34
C GLU A 421 3.07 -21.89 -23.82
N LEU A 422 2.73 -22.93 -24.59
CA LEU A 422 3.18 -24.30 -24.34
C LEU A 422 4.26 -24.70 -25.35
N ASN A 423 5.24 -25.46 -24.87
CA ASN A 423 6.20 -26.13 -25.74
C ASN A 423 5.48 -27.23 -26.54
N PRO A 424 5.45 -27.15 -27.89
CA PRO A 424 4.66 -28.06 -28.72
C PRO A 424 5.16 -29.52 -28.68
N SER A 425 6.41 -29.74 -28.26
CA SER A 425 7.00 -31.09 -28.17
C SER A 425 6.74 -31.76 -26.82
N SER A 426 6.62 -31.01 -25.73
CA SER A 426 6.43 -31.56 -24.38
C SER A 426 5.07 -31.25 -23.74
N GLY A 427 4.26 -30.37 -24.34
CA GLY A 427 2.98 -29.91 -23.78
C GLY A 427 3.11 -29.13 -22.45
N SER A 428 4.33 -28.81 -22.04
CA SER A 428 4.62 -28.07 -20.80
C SER A 428 4.81 -26.58 -21.08
N GLY A 429 4.63 -25.73 -20.06
CA GLY A 429 4.80 -24.30 -20.15
C GLY A 429 6.17 -23.88 -20.71
N ALA A 430 6.18 -22.85 -21.55
CA ALA A 430 7.40 -22.33 -22.12
C ALA A 430 8.19 -21.51 -21.07
N ASN A 431 9.38 -21.99 -20.73
CA ASN A 431 10.31 -21.29 -19.86
C ASN A 431 10.91 -20.08 -20.59
N GLN A 432 10.88 -18.91 -19.97
CA GLN A 432 11.49 -17.69 -20.48
C GLN A 432 12.31 -17.00 -19.39
N TYR A 433 13.37 -16.32 -19.83
CA TYR A 433 14.33 -15.64 -18.94
C TYR A 433 14.50 -14.17 -19.34
N VAL A 434 13.45 -13.60 -19.91
CA VAL A 434 13.41 -12.20 -20.36
C VAL A 434 13.17 -11.29 -19.16
N GLY A 435 13.89 -10.18 -19.10
CA GLY A 435 13.89 -9.25 -17.96
C GLY A 435 15.07 -9.47 -17.03
N ALA A 436 15.37 -8.46 -16.21
CA ALA A 436 16.43 -8.48 -15.21
C ALA A 436 15.83 -8.29 -13.81
N ILE A 437 16.55 -8.75 -12.79
CA ILE A 437 16.17 -8.59 -11.38
C ILE A 437 17.11 -7.58 -10.74
N ASN A 438 16.56 -6.56 -10.12
CA ASN A 438 17.28 -5.66 -9.23
C ASN A 438 16.32 -5.16 -8.16
N THR A 439 16.35 -5.80 -7.01
CA THR A 439 15.45 -5.45 -5.89
C THR A 439 15.94 -4.28 -5.06
N ASN A 440 17.09 -3.67 -5.42
CA ASN A 440 17.75 -2.62 -4.66
C ASN A 440 18.04 -3.04 -3.20
N ASN A 441 18.51 -4.28 -3.01
CA ASN A 441 18.73 -4.91 -1.71
C ASN A 441 17.50 -5.02 -0.79
N GLN A 442 16.28 -4.85 -1.33
CA GLN A 442 15.05 -5.10 -0.59
C GLN A 442 14.55 -6.53 -0.84
N TRP A 443 13.91 -7.13 0.16
CA TRP A 443 13.15 -8.36 -0.02
C TRP A 443 11.84 -8.04 -0.74
N VAL A 444 11.58 -8.75 -1.83
CA VAL A 444 10.42 -8.53 -2.70
C VAL A 444 9.64 -9.83 -2.82
N LYS A 445 8.34 -9.78 -2.48
CA LYS A 445 7.46 -10.94 -2.57
C LYS A 445 7.06 -11.20 -4.02
N VAL A 446 7.18 -12.44 -4.44
CA VAL A 446 6.70 -12.94 -5.72
C VAL A 446 5.55 -13.90 -5.46
N THR A 447 4.40 -13.65 -6.10
CA THR A 447 3.21 -14.50 -6.00
C THR A 447 2.91 -15.14 -7.34
N LEU A 448 2.75 -16.46 -7.39
CA LEU A 448 2.26 -17.18 -8.55
C LEU A 448 0.76 -17.41 -8.40
N ASN A 449 -0.03 -16.99 -9.37
CA ASN A 449 -1.46 -17.30 -9.42
C ASN A 449 -1.65 -18.71 -9.98
N ILE A 450 -2.06 -19.66 -9.14
CA ILE A 450 -2.31 -21.06 -9.51
C ILE A 450 -3.80 -21.44 -9.39
N SER A 451 -4.68 -20.46 -9.17
CA SER A 451 -6.11 -20.66 -8.92
C SER A 451 -6.86 -21.40 -10.03
N ASP A 452 -6.32 -21.40 -11.25
CA ASP A 452 -6.93 -22.01 -12.43
C ASP A 452 -6.26 -23.34 -12.84
N MET A 453 -5.45 -23.95 -11.96
CA MET A 453 -4.79 -25.22 -12.23
C MET A 453 -4.85 -26.20 -11.05
N SER A 454 -4.96 -27.48 -11.36
CA SER A 454 -4.70 -28.54 -10.38
C SER A 454 -3.22 -28.88 -10.37
N ILE A 455 -2.56 -28.71 -9.23
CA ILE A 455 -1.12 -28.95 -9.10
C ILE A 455 -0.82 -30.38 -8.63
N MET A 456 0.44 -30.81 -8.77
CA MET A 456 0.93 -32.09 -8.25
C MET A 456 1.14 -32.00 -6.73
N THR A 457 0.25 -32.61 -5.95
CA THR A 457 0.31 -32.65 -4.47
C THR A 457 0.65 -34.03 -3.91
N THR A 458 0.82 -35.05 -4.76
CA THR A 458 1.15 -36.41 -4.32
C THR A 458 2.55 -36.43 -3.69
N GLU A 459 2.62 -36.77 -2.40
CA GLU A 459 3.87 -36.84 -1.65
C GLU A 459 4.95 -37.65 -2.41
N GLY A 460 6.15 -37.08 -2.50
CA GLY A 460 7.29 -37.69 -3.16
C GLY A 460 7.35 -37.52 -4.68
N SER A 461 6.28 -37.03 -5.32
CA SER A 461 6.28 -36.67 -6.75
C SER A 461 6.95 -35.31 -6.98
N ASP A 462 7.65 -35.15 -8.11
CA ASP A 462 8.17 -33.86 -8.53
C ASP A 462 7.01 -32.86 -8.65
N SER A 463 7.09 -31.74 -7.93
CA SER A 463 5.99 -30.76 -7.84
C SER A 463 6.41 -29.38 -8.31
N PHE A 464 7.60 -28.92 -7.91
CA PHE A 464 8.05 -27.56 -8.17
C PHE A 464 9.49 -27.54 -8.66
N SER A 465 9.81 -26.65 -9.60
CA SER A 465 11.21 -26.40 -10.00
C SER A 465 11.51 -24.92 -10.13
N LEU A 466 12.68 -24.51 -9.63
CA LEU A 466 13.25 -23.19 -9.85
C LEU A 466 14.29 -23.25 -10.97
N LYS A 467 14.23 -22.33 -11.93
CA LYS A 467 15.12 -22.29 -13.09
C LYS A 467 15.74 -20.91 -13.30
N VAL A 468 16.95 -20.91 -13.83
CA VAL A 468 17.74 -19.73 -14.18
C VAL A 468 18.10 -19.74 -15.66
N GLY A 469 18.40 -18.56 -16.21
CA GLY A 469 18.89 -18.38 -17.56
C GLY A 469 20.42 -18.50 -17.63
N LYS A 470 20.93 -18.91 -18.79
CA LYS A 470 22.37 -19.05 -19.03
C LYS A 470 23.12 -17.73 -19.21
N ASP A 471 24.44 -17.79 -19.04
CA ASP A 471 25.44 -16.83 -19.52
C ASP A 471 25.35 -15.42 -18.92
N VAL A 472 24.71 -15.25 -17.75
CA VAL A 472 24.67 -13.99 -17.00
C VAL A 472 24.89 -14.21 -15.51
N ALA A 473 25.32 -13.16 -14.81
CA ALA A 473 25.50 -13.20 -13.37
C ALA A 473 24.15 -13.22 -12.64
N TYR A 474 24.07 -14.06 -11.61
CA TYR A 474 23.04 -14.11 -10.59
C TYR A 474 23.70 -13.90 -9.23
N ASP A 475 23.09 -13.05 -8.41
CA ASP A 475 23.39 -12.86 -6.99
C ASP A 475 22.07 -12.60 -6.27
N LEU A 476 21.34 -13.69 -5.99
CA LEU A 476 19.97 -13.65 -5.47
C LEU A 476 19.85 -14.48 -4.19
N TYR A 477 19.22 -13.89 -3.19
CA TYR A 477 18.68 -14.60 -2.03
C TYR A 477 17.20 -14.90 -2.29
N LEU A 478 16.78 -16.11 -2.00
CA LEU A 478 15.40 -16.57 -2.10
C LEU A 478 14.99 -17.25 -0.79
N ASP A 479 13.76 -17.02 -0.37
CA ASP A 479 13.31 -17.44 0.95
C ASP A 479 11.80 -17.69 1.02
N ASN A 480 11.37 -18.50 2.00
CA ASN A 480 9.99 -18.81 2.36
C ASN A 480 9.07 -19.17 1.17
N PHE A 481 9.34 -20.31 0.53
CA PHE A 481 8.45 -20.88 -0.48
C PHE A 481 7.20 -21.49 0.15
N MET A 482 6.08 -20.78 0.06
CA MET A 482 4.78 -21.14 0.65
C MET A 482 3.73 -21.45 -0.41
N ILE A 483 2.73 -22.25 -0.03
CA ILE A 483 1.56 -22.55 -0.85
C ILE A 483 0.27 -22.50 -0.03
N GLU A 484 -0.75 -21.89 -0.62
CA GLU A 484 -2.06 -21.60 -0.01
C GLU A 484 -3.21 -21.93 -0.95
#